data_AF-A0A6F9CG98-F1
#
_entry.id   AF-A0A6F9CG98-F1
#
_cell.length_a   1.000
_cell.length_b   1.000
_cell.length_c   1.000
_cell.angle_alpha   90.00
_cell.angle_beta   90.00
_cell.angle_gamma   90.00
#
_symmetry.space_group_name_H-M   'P 1'
#
loop_
_entity.id
_entity.type
_entity.pdbx_description
1 polymer ?
#
loop_
_entity_poly.entity_id
_entity_poly.type
_entity_poly.pdbx_seq_one_letter_code
_entity_poly.pdbx_strand_id
1 'polypeptide(L)'
;MTSVFQPNIGRLGIPHGPSAEKVAVVAVDDCDIAMAVRFGNQIGNYSCAAQGTQTGQKKSLDLTGPLLLGGVPNLPEDFPVRNRDFVGCMRNLSIDSKPTDMASFIANNGTTAGCPAKRNFCTKDLCQNGGVCVNKWNTYS
;
A
#
# COMPACT_ATOMS: atom_id res chain seq x y z
N MET A 1 -16.02 -6.76 -21.41
CA MET A 1 -14.80 -6.33 -20.70
C MET A 1 -15.25 -5.79 -19.35
N THR A 2 -15.45 -6.68 -18.38
CA THR A 2 -15.89 -6.33 -17.02
C THR A 2 -14.65 -6.13 -16.16
N SER A 3 -14.37 -4.87 -15.80
CA SER A 3 -13.33 -4.54 -14.85
C SER A 3 -13.78 -5.01 -13.46
N VAL A 4 -13.37 -6.22 -13.08
CA VAL A 4 -13.56 -6.74 -11.73
C VAL A 4 -12.63 -5.95 -10.81
N PHE A 5 -13.21 -5.18 -9.90
CA PHE A 5 -12.44 -4.58 -8.81
C PHE A 5 -11.97 -5.72 -7.91
N GLN A 6 -10.68 -6.07 -7.98
CA GLN A 6 -10.13 -7.16 -7.20
C GLN A 6 -9.63 -6.60 -5.86
N PRO A 7 -10.32 -6.87 -4.74
CA PRO A 7 -9.84 -6.43 -3.44
C PRO A 7 -8.53 -7.15 -3.10
N ASN A 8 -7.58 -6.44 -2.50
CA ASN A 8 -6.40 -7.08 -1.93
C ASN A 8 -6.82 -7.87 -0.69
N ILE A 9 -6.88 -9.19 -0.86
CA ILE A 9 -7.26 -10.16 0.16
C ILE A 9 -5.97 -10.66 0.80
N GLY A 10 -5.82 -10.46 2.11
CA GLY A 10 -4.69 -11.00 2.86
C GLY A 10 -4.75 -12.53 2.99
N ARG A 11 -3.69 -13.16 3.47
CA ARG A 11 -3.59 -14.63 3.65
C ARG A 11 -4.69 -15.23 4.54
N LEU A 12 -5.29 -14.42 5.40
CA LEU A 12 -6.43 -14.77 6.27
C LEU A 12 -7.80 -14.57 5.62
N GLY A 13 -7.87 -14.21 4.33
CA GLY A 13 -9.15 -14.01 3.62
C GLY A 13 -9.82 -12.66 3.90
N ILE A 14 -9.15 -11.72 4.56
CA ILE A 14 -9.74 -10.44 4.97
C ILE A 14 -9.47 -9.36 3.91
N PRO A 15 -10.50 -8.62 3.44
CA PRO A 15 -10.33 -7.58 2.44
C PRO A 15 -9.73 -6.30 3.03
N HIS A 16 -8.54 -5.92 2.57
CA HIS A 16 -7.87 -4.67 2.96
C HIS A 16 -8.37 -3.48 2.10
N GLY A 17 -8.86 -2.41 2.73
CA GLY A 17 -9.20 -1.16 2.03
C GLY A 17 -10.17 -0.23 2.78
N PRO A 18 -10.25 1.07 2.42
CA PRO A 18 -10.81 2.15 3.25
C PRO A 18 -12.31 2.47 3.05
N SER A 19 -13.11 1.69 2.30
CA SER A 19 -14.53 2.02 2.10
C SER A 19 -15.36 1.84 3.38
N ALA A 20 -16.22 2.83 3.66
CA ALA A 20 -17.11 2.92 4.83
C ALA A 20 -18.25 1.88 4.84
N GLU A 21 -18.63 1.43 3.65
CA GLU A 21 -19.59 0.36 3.42
C GLU A 21 -19.03 -0.49 2.29
N LYS A 22 -18.86 -1.79 2.55
CA LYS A 22 -18.50 -2.76 1.52
C LYS A 22 -19.74 -3.59 1.27
N VAL A 23 -20.28 -3.47 0.07
CA VAL A 23 -21.39 -4.29 -0.39
C VAL A 23 -20.80 -5.41 -1.25
N ALA A 24 -20.96 -6.64 -0.80
CA ALA A 24 -20.65 -7.83 -1.59
C ALA A 24 -21.97 -8.43 -2.07
N VAL A 25 -22.05 -8.70 -3.37
CA VAL A 25 -23.20 -9.38 -3.97
C VAL A 25 -22.70 -10.66 -4.61
N VAL A 26 -23.31 -11.78 -4.23
CA VAL A 26 -23.04 -13.10 -4.81
C VAL A 26 -24.27 -13.47 -5.63
N ALA A 27 -24.06 -13.90 -6.87
CA ALA A 27 -25.10 -14.38 -7.76
C ALA A 27 -24.63 -15.68 -8.42
N VAL A 28 -25.55 -16.61 -8.62
CA VAL A 28 -25.30 -17.89 -9.30
C VAL A 28 -25.80 -17.77 -10.73
N ASP A 29 -24.97 -18.16 -11.70
CA ASP A 29 -25.30 -18.17 -13.14
C ASP A 29 -25.83 -16.80 -13.65
N ASP A 30 -26.76 -16.82 -14.61
CA ASP A 30 -27.42 -15.65 -15.22
C ASP A 30 -28.59 -15.12 -14.36
N CYS A 31 -28.43 -15.09 -13.03
CA CYS A 31 -29.46 -14.63 -12.10
C CYS A 31 -29.72 -13.13 -12.22
N ASP A 32 -31.01 -12.74 -12.24
CA ASP A 32 -31.40 -11.33 -12.09
C ASP A 32 -31.23 -10.91 -10.63
N ILE A 33 -30.08 -10.32 -10.36
CA ILE A 33 -29.66 -9.86 -9.04
C ILE A 33 -30.65 -8.87 -8.44
N ALA A 34 -31.23 -7.97 -9.24
CA ALA A 34 -32.14 -6.94 -8.74
C ALA A 34 -33.45 -7.57 -8.26
N MET A 35 -33.96 -8.56 -9.00
CA MET A 35 -35.12 -9.36 -8.64
C MET A 35 -34.86 -10.25 -7.42
N ALA A 36 -33.78 -11.01 -7.42
CA ALA A 36 -33.45 -11.97 -6.36
C ALA A 36 -33.16 -11.29 -5.01
N VAL A 37 -32.39 -10.21 -5.00
CA VAL A 37 -32.04 -9.51 -3.75
C VAL A 37 -33.22 -8.72 -3.16
N ARG A 38 -34.07 -8.10 -4.00
CA ARG A 38 -35.16 -7.23 -3.51
C ARG A 38 -36.48 -7.93 -3.30
N PHE A 39 -36.79 -8.92 -4.14
CA PHE A 39 -38.11 -9.52 -4.23
C PHE A 39 -38.08 -11.05 -4.08
N GLY A 40 -36.90 -11.68 -3.90
CA GLY A 40 -36.76 -13.14 -3.85
C GLY A 40 -37.67 -13.85 -2.85
N ASN A 41 -37.92 -13.22 -1.69
CA ASN A 41 -38.81 -13.73 -0.64
C ASN A 41 -40.31 -13.57 -0.97
N GLN A 42 -40.66 -12.66 -1.90
CA GLN A 42 -42.05 -12.34 -2.26
C GLN A 42 -42.52 -13.14 -3.48
N ILE A 43 -41.58 -13.59 -4.32
CA ILE A 43 -41.89 -14.25 -5.60
C ILE A 43 -41.80 -15.79 -5.48
N GLY A 44 -41.51 -16.31 -4.28
CA GLY A 44 -41.50 -17.75 -4.00
C GLY A 44 -40.14 -18.41 -4.27
N ASN A 45 -39.23 -18.31 -3.30
CA ASN A 45 -37.93 -19.01 -3.29
C ASN A 45 -36.98 -18.63 -4.45
N TYR A 46 -37.06 -17.39 -4.95
CA TYR A 46 -36.12 -16.88 -5.94
C TYR A 46 -34.86 -16.32 -5.26
N SER A 47 -34.03 -17.22 -4.71
CA SER A 47 -32.87 -16.93 -3.84
C SER A 47 -31.51 -17.11 -4.53
N CYS A 48 -31.43 -16.89 -5.85
CA CYS A 48 -30.19 -17.08 -6.62
C CYS A 48 -29.12 -15.99 -6.42
N ALA A 49 -29.42 -14.94 -5.66
CA ALA A 49 -28.47 -13.92 -5.26
C ALA A 49 -28.62 -13.53 -3.78
N ALA A 50 -27.49 -13.17 -3.16
CA ALA A 50 -27.43 -12.69 -1.79
C ALA A 50 -26.56 -11.44 -1.71
N GLN A 51 -26.98 -10.46 -0.90
CA GLN A 51 -26.25 -9.24 -0.63
C GLN A 51 -25.80 -9.22 0.84
N GLY A 52 -24.49 -9.05 1.06
CA GLY A 52 -23.92 -8.78 2.37
C GLY A 52 -23.40 -7.35 2.44
N THR A 53 -23.75 -6.63 3.50
CA THR A 53 -23.17 -5.31 3.79
C THR A 53 -22.26 -5.43 5.01
N GLN A 54 -21.01 -5.01 4.85
CA GLN A 54 -20.10 -4.82 5.97
C GLN A 54 -20.12 -3.34 6.34
N THR A 55 -20.66 -3.03 7.51
CA THR A 55 -20.70 -1.67 8.05
C THR A 55 -19.40 -1.39 8.81
N GLY A 56 -18.68 -0.34 8.39
CA GLY A 56 -17.43 0.05 9.04
C GLY A 56 -16.90 1.36 8.49
N GLN A 57 -17.27 2.48 9.11
CA GLN A 57 -16.77 3.81 8.73
C GLN A 57 -15.35 4.00 9.25
N LYS A 58 -14.33 3.65 8.46
CA LYS A 58 -12.98 4.20 8.69
C LYS A 58 -12.92 5.62 8.12
N LYS A 59 -13.55 6.57 8.82
CA LYS A 59 -13.53 8.02 8.49
C LYS A 59 -12.20 8.67 8.83
N SER A 60 -11.55 8.17 9.87
CA SER A 60 -10.17 8.49 10.25
C SER A 60 -9.33 7.23 10.19
N LEU A 61 -8.02 7.44 10.10
CA LEU A 61 -7.05 6.38 10.36
C LEU A 61 -6.50 6.59 11.76
N ASP A 62 -6.88 5.71 12.68
CA ASP A 62 -6.31 5.71 14.02
C ASP A 62 -4.95 5.02 13.97
N LEU A 63 -3.89 5.83 13.84
CA LEU A 63 -2.52 5.37 13.85
C LEU A 63 -2.09 5.07 15.30
N THR A 64 -1.98 3.79 15.64
CA THR A 64 -1.56 3.33 16.98
C THR A 64 -0.05 3.06 17.09
N GLY A 65 0.68 3.11 15.97
CA GLY A 65 2.12 2.85 15.90
C GLY A 65 2.95 4.08 15.54
N PRO A 66 4.29 3.99 15.68
CA PRO A 66 5.19 5.08 15.29
C PRO A 66 5.17 5.32 13.78
N LEU A 67 5.39 6.57 13.38
CA LEU A 67 5.64 6.93 11.98
C LEU A 67 7.02 6.42 11.57
N LEU A 68 7.06 5.47 10.64
CA LEU A 68 8.30 4.97 10.04
C LEU A 68 8.57 5.73 8.75
N LEU A 69 9.75 6.32 8.65
CA LEU A 69 10.17 7.11 7.49
C LEU A 69 11.48 6.57 6.94
N GLY A 70 11.57 6.41 5.61
CA GLY A 70 12.77 5.92 4.94
C GLY A 70 12.89 4.39 4.87
N GLY A 71 12.12 3.66 5.66
CA GLY A 71 12.03 2.21 5.52
C GLY A 71 11.12 1.58 6.57
N VAL A 72 10.83 0.30 6.37
CA VAL A 72 10.07 -0.52 7.31
C VAL A 72 10.95 -1.65 7.83
N PRO A 73 10.77 -2.08 9.10
CA PRO A 73 11.46 -3.27 9.61
C PRO A 73 10.98 -4.53 8.88
N ASN A 74 11.51 -5.69 9.26
CA ASN A 74 10.98 -6.96 8.80
C ASN A 74 9.54 -7.13 9.29
N LEU A 75 8.59 -6.80 8.41
CA LEU A 75 7.17 -7.01 8.63
C LEU A 75 6.83 -8.50 8.44
N PRO A 76 5.71 -8.97 9.04
CA PRO A 76 5.17 -10.30 8.76
C PRO A 76 5.03 -10.53 7.25
N GLU A 77 5.24 -11.77 6.80
CA GLU A 77 5.27 -12.14 5.37
C GLU A 77 4.02 -11.72 4.58
N ASP A 78 2.89 -11.56 5.27
CA ASP A 78 1.60 -11.23 4.66
C ASP A 78 1.43 -9.74 4.34
N PHE A 79 2.40 -8.87 4.69
CA PHE A 79 2.33 -7.45 4.37
C PHE A 79 2.91 -7.19 2.98
N PRO A 80 2.11 -6.75 1.98
CA PRO A 80 2.56 -6.62 0.59
C PRO A 80 3.43 -5.37 0.40
N VAL A 81 4.70 -5.44 0.82
CA VAL A 81 5.70 -4.39 0.61
C VAL A 81 6.64 -4.79 -0.52
N ARG A 82 6.57 -4.09 -1.65
CA ARG A 82 7.49 -4.28 -2.77
C ARG A 82 8.85 -3.62 -2.55
N ASN A 83 8.85 -2.43 -1.92
CA ASN A 83 10.04 -1.64 -1.64
C ASN A 83 10.09 -1.39 -0.14
N ARG A 84 11.08 -1.98 0.55
CA ARG A 84 11.17 -1.95 2.02
C ARG A 84 11.89 -0.72 2.56
N ASP A 85 12.69 -0.09 1.71
CA ASP A 85 13.57 1.00 2.07
C ASP A 85 13.63 2.05 0.95
N PHE A 86 14.01 3.26 1.35
CA PHE A 86 14.21 4.40 0.49
C PHE A 86 15.65 4.89 0.67
N VAL A 87 16.35 5.07 -0.44
CA VAL A 87 17.70 5.63 -0.48
C VAL A 87 17.66 6.98 -1.18
N GLY A 88 17.90 8.04 -0.42
CA GLY A 88 17.80 9.41 -0.92
C GLY A 88 17.83 10.43 0.19
N CYS A 89 17.49 11.67 -0.14
CA CYS A 89 17.23 12.72 0.83
C CYS A 89 15.75 13.04 0.91
N MET A 90 15.31 13.36 2.12
CA MET A 90 14.00 13.94 2.39
C MET A 90 14.20 15.26 3.13
N ARG A 91 13.33 16.24 2.87
CA ARG A 91 13.34 17.54 3.55
C ARG A 91 11.94 18.11 3.64
N ASN A 92 11.77 19.11 4.51
CA ASN A 92 10.53 19.85 4.69
C ASN A 92 9.33 18.95 5.07
N LEU A 93 9.56 17.96 5.93
CA LEU A 93 8.46 17.16 6.49
C LEU A 93 7.62 18.03 7.42
N SER A 94 6.32 18.06 7.17
CA SER A 94 5.34 18.70 8.05
C SER A 94 4.19 17.76 8.35
N ILE A 95 3.82 17.66 9.63
CA ILE A 95 2.68 16.87 10.11
C ILE A 95 1.72 17.85 10.78
N ASP A 96 0.45 17.86 10.35
CA ASP A 96 -0.57 18.80 10.83
C ASP A 96 -0.12 20.27 10.77
N SER A 97 0.52 20.64 9.65
CA SER A 97 1.13 21.96 9.41
C SER A 97 2.27 22.35 10.35
N LYS A 98 2.76 21.43 11.18
CA LYS A 98 3.92 21.65 12.05
C LYS A 98 5.16 21.05 11.40
N PRO A 99 6.26 21.82 11.26
CA PRO A 99 7.51 21.28 10.77
C PRO A 99 8.03 20.23 11.75
N THR A 100 8.47 19.08 11.22
CA THR A 100 9.02 17.98 12.01
C THR A 100 10.53 17.97 11.89
N ASP A 101 11.23 17.94 13.02
CA ASP A 101 12.68 17.73 13.02
C ASP A 101 13.01 16.28 12.65
N MET A 102 13.44 16.10 11.41
CA MET A 102 13.81 14.80 10.84
C MET A 102 15.13 14.25 11.40
N ALA A 103 15.94 15.08 12.06
CA ALA A 103 17.16 14.63 12.75
C ALA A 103 16.85 14.09 14.16
N SER A 104 15.67 14.38 14.70
CA SER A 104 15.18 13.79 15.96
C SER A 104 14.46 12.46 15.66
N PHE A 105 15.04 11.34 16.08
CA PHE A 105 14.48 10.01 15.86
C PHE A 105 14.59 9.16 17.13
N ILE A 106 13.64 8.23 17.30
CA ILE A 106 13.69 7.22 18.38
C ILE A 106 14.67 6.10 17.99
N ALA A 107 14.74 5.75 16.71
CA ALA A 107 15.69 4.80 16.15
C ALA A 107 16.00 5.17 14.69
N ASN A 108 17.26 5.02 14.28
CA ASN A 108 17.67 5.18 12.89
C ASN A 108 18.65 4.09 12.44
N ASN A 109 18.71 3.85 11.13
CA ASN A 109 19.72 2.99 10.54
C ASN A 109 20.10 3.56 9.16
N GLY A 110 21.33 4.05 9.03
CA GLY A 110 21.84 4.58 7.76
C GLY A 110 21.34 5.98 7.38
N THR A 111 20.75 6.75 8.30
CA THR A 111 20.38 8.16 8.07
C THR A 111 21.42 9.11 8.65
N THR A 112 21.66 10.24 7.98
CA THR A 112 22.53 11.30 8.47
C THR A 112 21.86 12.65 8.28
N ALA A 113 22.21 13.63 9.13
CA ALA A 113 21.72 14.99 8.98
C ALA A 113 22.36 15.66 7.76
N GLY A 114 21.57 16.47 7.05
CA GLY A 114 21.98 17.11 5.82
C GLY A 114 21.77 16.24 4.59
N CYS A 115 21.86 16.87 3.42
CA CYS A 115 21.71 16.20 2.14
C CYS A 115 22.88 16.57 1.23
N PRO A 116 23.91 15.71 1.11
CA PRO A 116 24.98 15.97 0.15
C PRO A 116 24.39 15.96 -1.27
N ALA A 117 24.91 16.82 -2.14
CA ALA A 117 24.53 16.81 -3.54
C ALA A 117 24.83 15.44 -4.16
N LYS A 118 23.89 14.91 -4.93
CA LYS A 118 24.06 13.65 -5.65
C LYS A 118 25.30 13.75 -6.54
N ARG A 119 26.23 12.82 -6.37
CA ARG A 119 27.43 12.71 -7.20
C ARG A 119 27.23 11.65 -8.28
N ASN A 120 27.95 11.79 -9.38
CA ASN A 120 28.05 10.71 -10.36
C ASN A 120 29.23 9.82 -9.98
N PHE A 121 28.93 8.57 -9.61
CA PHE A 121 29.94 7.58 -9.25
C PHE A 121 30.45 6.80 -10.48
N CYS A 122 29.79 6.91 -11.63
CA CYS A 122 30.26 6.31 -12.86
C CYS A 122 31.36 7.15 -13.50
N THR A 123 32.56 6.58 -13.58
CA THR A 123 33.68 7.11 -14.38
C THR A 123 34.00 6.16 -15.53
N LYS A 124 34.77 6.63 -16.53
CA LYS A 124 34.99 5.89 -17.78
C LYS A 124 35.64 4.51 -17.58
N ASP A 125 36.49 4.35 -16.58
CA ASP A 125 37.32 3.15 -16.41
C ASP A 125 36.89 2.28 -15.21
N LEU A 126 35.69 2.54 -14.71
CA LEU A 126 35.22 1.98 -13.43
C LEU A 126 34.64 0.57 -13.57
N CYS A 127 33.99 0.27 -14.70
CA CYS A 127 33.50 -1.06 -15.05
C CYS A 127 34.40 -1.68 -16.13
N GLN A 128 34.96 -2.86 -15.87
CA GLN A 128 35.81 -3.58 -16.83
C GLN A 128 34.97 -4.51 -17.72
N ASN A 129 35.60 -5.05 -18.77
CA ASN A 129 35.00 -6.06 -19.67
C ASN A 129 33.69 -5.62 -20.36
N GLY A 130 33.56 -4.32 -20.66
CA GLY A 130 32.36 -3.78 -21.32
C GLY A 130 31.13 -3.66 -20.41
N GLY A 131 31.30 -3.73 -19.09
CA GLY A 131 30.20 -3.51 -18.15
C GLY A 131 29.58 -2.11 -18.28
N VAL A 132 28.26 -2.03 -18.16
CA VAL A 132 27.51 -0.76 -18.16
C VAL A 132 27.38 -0.26 -16.73
N CYS A 133 28.01 0.88 -16.43
CA CYS A 133 27.90 1.49 -15.12
C CYS A 133 26.52 2.12 -14.88
N VAL A 134 25.87 1.74 -13.78
CA VAL A 134 24.62 2.32 -13.31
C VAL A 134 24.88 3.13 -12.04
N ASN A 135 24.69 4.45 -12.14
CA ASN A 135 24.90 5.35 -11.01
C ASN A 135 23.79 5.19 -9.95
N LYS A 136 24.17 4.92 -8.70
CA LYS A 136 23.27 4.82 -7.54
C LYS A 136 23.45 6.04 -6.62
N TRP A 137 22.71 6.09 -5.52
CA TRP A 137 22.70 7.26 -4.63
C TRP A 137 24.05 7.55 -3.97
N ASN A 138 24.70 6.52 -3.42
CA ASN A 138 26.01 6.61 -2.75
C ASN A 138 27.06 5.67 -3.38
N THR A 139 26.76 5.06 -4.53
CA THR A 139 27.61 4.03 -5.15
C THR A 139 27.27 3.89 -6.64
N TYR A 140 27.83 2.88 -7.29
CA TYR A 140 27.54 2.45 -8.65
C TYR A 140 27.31 0.93 -8.67
N SER A 141 26.83 0.38 -9.78
CA SER A 141 26.84 -1.07 -10.07
C SER A 141 27.01 -1.35 -11.54
#